data_AF-A0AAV4FMU1-F1
#
_entry.id   AF-A0AAV4FMU1-F1
#
_cell.length_a   1.000
_cell.length_b   1.000
_cell.length_c   1.000
_cell.angle_alpha   90.00
_cell.angle_beta   90.00
_cell.angle_gamma   90.00
#
_symmetry.space_group_name_H-M   'P 1'
#
loop_
_entity.id
_entity.type
_entity.pdbx_description
1 polymer ?
#
loop_
_entity_poly.entity_id
_entity_poly.type
_entity_poly.pdbx_seq_one_letter_code
_entity_poly.pdbx_strand_id
1 'polypeptide(L)'
;MADKRESVRIKDGQQLRVLDEAARRRRQRKALEALEQDNFSEDPHADLKMSKKAPKFEEVMETAATSGPKKKRKSRGDFKLRYRKSFAALLEEEHMLNKDGPSYITACAPPSKFPDRHFCAVCGYP
;
A
#
# COMPACT_ATOMS: atom_id res chain seq x y z
N MET A 1 27.64 -21.69 18.45
CA MET A 1 26.28 -21.47 18.98
C MET A 1 25.34 -21.36 17.80
N ALA A 2 24.51 -22.38 17.56
CA ALA A 2 23.64 -22.42 16.38
C ALA A 2 22.35 -21.64 16.66
N ASP A 3 22.17 -20.51 15.99
CA ASP A 3 20.90 -19.77 15.99
C ASP A 3 19.79 -20.66 15.43
N LYS A 4 18.86 -21.05 16.29
CA LYS A 4 17.65 -21.75 15.87
C LYS A 4 16.82 -20.80 15.00
N ARG A 5 16.79 -21.05 13.69
CA ARG A 5 15.83 -20.43 12.77
C ARG A 5 14.43 -20.93 13.12
N GLU A 6 13.77 -20.23 14.03
CA GLU A 6 12.39 -20.52 14.41
C GLU A 6 11.39 -19.98 13.38
N SER A 7 10.35 -20.78 13.11
CA SER A 7 9.25 -20.43 12.23
C SER A 7 8.49 -19.20 12.76
N VAL A 8 8.17 -18.26 11.87
CA VAL A 8 7.42 -17.02 12.18
C VAL A 8 6.10 -17.34 12.91
N ARG A 9 5.41 -18.42 12.53
CA ARG A 9 4.17 -18.85 13.20
C ARG A 9 4.34 -19.17 14.70
N ILE A 10 5.50 -19.68 15.11
CA ILE A 10 5.77 -20.01 16.51
C ILE A 10 5.99 -18.72 17.32
N LYS A 11 6.61 -17.70 16.71
CA LYS A 11 6.75 -16.37 17.30
C LYS A 11 5.39 -15.69 17.50
N ASP A 12 4.50 -15.79 16.52
CA ASP A 12 3.15 -15.22 16.61
C ASP A 12 2.29 -15.88 17.71
N GLY A 13 2.48 -17.18 17.93
CA GLY A 13 1.81 -17.90 19.02
C GLY A 13 2.14 -17.36 20.42
N GLN A 14 3.32 -16.79 20.63
CA GLN A 14 3.66 -16.11 21.90
C GLN A 14 2.98 -14.74 22.03
N GLN A 15 2.66 -14.09 20.92
CA GLN A 15 1.93 -12.82 20.90
C GLN A 15 0.45 -13.01 21.25
N LEU A 16 -0.13 -14.16 20.86
CA LEU A 16 -1.51 -14.54 21.14
C LEU A 16 -1.76 -15.05 22.57
N ARG A 17 -0.72 -15.14 23.41
CA ARG A 17 -0.90 -15.48 24.83
C ARG A 17 -1.72 -14.38 25.50
N VAL A 18 -2.78 -14.80 26.20
CA VAL A 18 -3.60 -13.89 27.02
C VAL A 18 -2.71 -13.35 28.14
N LEU A 19 -2.38 -12.06 28.05
CA LEU A 19 -1.57 -11.36 29.04
C LEU A 19 -2.46 -10.70 30.09
N ASP A 20 -1.90 -10.61 31.29
CA ASP A 20 -2.44 -9.79 32.37
C ASP A 20 -2.56 -8.32 31.93
N GLU A 21 -3.42 -7.58 32.62
CA GLU A 21 -3.70 -6.19 32.27
C GLU A 21 -2.44 -5.31 32.38
N ALA A 22 -1.55 -5.64 33.32
CA ALA A 22 -0.29 -4.93 33.50
C ALA A 22 0.69 -5.13 32.32
N ALA A 23 0.91 -6.36 31.84
CA ALA A 23 1.78 -6.58 30.69
C ALA A 23 1.16 -6.04 29.40
N ARG A 24 -0.17 -6.06 29.27
CA ARG A 24 -0.90 -5.40 28.19
C ARG A 24 -0.62 -3.89 28.14
N ARG A 25 -0.77 -3.18 29.27
CA ARG A 25 -0.45 -1.74 29.35
C ARG A 25 1.03 -1.46 29.06
N ARG A 26 1.95 -2.33 29.49
CA ARG A 26 3.39 -2.20 29.18
C ARG A 26 3.68 -2.36 27.68
N ARG A 27 3.06 -3.35 27.01
CA ARG A 27 3.20 -3.53 25.55
C ARG A 27 2.63 -2.34 24.79
N GLN A 28 1.47 -1.84 25.19
CA GLN A 28 0.86 -0.66 24.59
C GLN A 28 1.79 0.57 24.71
N ARG A 29 2.32 0.85 25.91
CA ARG A 29 3.26 1.95 26.12
C ARG A 29 4.52 1.83 25.26
N LYS A 30 5.11 0.63 25.20
CA LYS A 30 6.29 0.38 24.38
C LYS A 30 6.02 0.60 22.88
N ALA A 31 4.83 0.21 22.41
CA ALA A 31 4.43 0.43 21.02
C ALA A 31 4.26 1.92 20.73
N LEU A 32 3.64 2.69 21.63
CA LEU A 32 3.48 4.14 21.48
C LEU A 32 4.84 4.86 21.48
N GLU A 33 5.74 4.51 22.39
CA GLU A 33 7.10 5.08 22.45
C GLU A 33 7.90 4.81 21.16
N ALA A 34 7.77 3.60 20.59
CA ALA A 34 8.40 3.27 19.32
C ALA A 34 7.83 4.11 18.15
N LEU A 35 6.51 4.33 18.13
CA LEU A 35 5.87 5.19 17.13
C LEU A 35 6.27 6.67 17.31
N GLU A 36 6.45 7.15 18.53
CA GLU A 36 6.94 8.50 18.81
C GLU A 36 8.38 8.68 18.33
N GLN A 37 9.24 7.69 18.54
CA GLN A 37 10.62 7.69 18.04
C GLN A 37 10.70 7.63 16.52
N ASP A 38 9.84 6.85 15.86
CA ASP A 38 9.83 6.71 14.40
C ASP A 38 9.23 7.94 13.70
N ASN A 39 8.23 8.58 14.32
CA ASN A 39 7.70 9.87 13.84
C ASN A 39 8.65 11.04 14.11
N PHE A 40 9.62 10.89 15.02
CA PHE A 40 10.60 11.92 15.29
C PHE A 40 11.65 11.95 14.18
N SER A 41 11.46 12.85 13.23
CA SER A 41 12.55 13.35 12.39
C SER A 41 13.03 14.68 12.93
N GLU A 42 14.33 14.80 13.23
CA GLU A 42 14.95 16.13 13.33
C GLU A 42 14.76 16.81 11.97
N ASP A 43 14.22 18.03 11.97
CA ASP A 43 14.02 18.78 10.74
C ASP A 43 15.36 18.85 9.99
N PRO A 44 15.47 18.25 8.78
CA PRO A 44 16.72 18.25 8.02
C PRO A 44 17.16 19.68 7.64
N HIS A 45 16.29 20.68 7.85
CA HIS A 45 16.57 22.08 7.67
C HIS A 45 16.80 22.87 8.97
N ALA A 46 16.78 22.25 10.16
CA ALA A 46 16.98 22.94 11.44
C ALA A 46 18.31 23.71 11.50
N ASP A 47 19.36 23.17 10.89
CA ASP A 47 20.70 23.78 10.81
C ASP A 47 21.03 24.29 9.40
N LEU A 48 20.02 24.53 8.55
CA LEU A 48 20.23 24.97 7.16
C LEU A 48 20.77 26.41 7.12
N LYS A 49 22.09 26.54 7.27
CA LYS A 49 22.82 27.76 6.93
C LYS A 49 22.75 27.92 5.42
N MET A 50 21.75 28.66 4.96
CA MET A 50 21.59 29.03 3.55
C MET A 50 22.89 29.63 3.03
N SER A 51 23.66 28.84 2.30
CA SER A 51 24.89 29.29 1.67
C SER A 51 24.52 30.38 0.67
N LYS A 52 24.96 31.62 0.93
CA LYS A 52 24.81 32.77 0.02
C LYS A 52 25.51 32.59 -1.34
N LYS A 53 26.16 31.43 -1.57
CA LYS A 53 26.80 31.05 -2.83
C LYS A 53 25.88 30.20 -3.74
N ALA A 54 24.60 30.04 -3.39
CA ALA A 54 23.64 29.38 -4.28
C ALA A 54 23.55 30.16 -5.61
N PRO A 55 23.86 29.54 -6.75
CA PRO A 55 23.76 30.21 -8.05
C PRO A 55 22.29 30.56 -8.33
N LYS A 56 22.03 31.85 -8.53
CA LYS A 56 20.74 32.35 -8.98
C LYS A 56 20.66 32.09 -10.48
N PHE A 57 19.94 31.04 -10.87
CA PHE A 57 19.53 30.87 -12.26
C PHE A 57 18.30 31.75 -12.47
N GLU A 58 18.45 32.78 -13.30
CA GLU A 58 17.30 33.53 -13.81
C GLU A 58 16.44 32.57 -14.64
N GLU A 59 15.13 32.53 -14.34
CA GLU A 59 14.14 31.80 -15.11
C GLU A 59 14.00 32.43 -16.50
N VAL A 60 14.80 31.96 -17.44
CA VAL A 60 14.49 32.06 -18.88
C VAL A 60 14.17 30.65 -19.35
N MET A 61 12.90 30.27 -19.25
CA MET A 61 12.37 29.16 -20.04
C MET A 61 11.40 29.74 -21.07
N GLU A 62 11.99 30.41 -22.05
CA GLU A 62 11.33 30.73 -23.31
C GLU A 62 11.22 29.44 -24.13
N THR A 63 9.99 29.19 -24.55
CA THR A 63 9.51 28.25 -25.57
C THR A 63 10.58 27.65 -26.51
N ALA A 64 10.80 26.34 -26.41
CA ALA A 64 11.35 25.53 -27.49
C ALA A 64 10.50 24.27 -27.67
N ALA A 65 9.35 24.47 -28.32
CA ALA A 65 8.76 23.42 -29.13
C ALA A 65 9.81 22.88 -30.14
N THR A 66 9.59 21.67 -30.62
CA THR A 66 10.31 20.98 -31.72
C THR A 66 11.72 20.46 -31.47
N SER A 67 11.84 19.14 -31.23
CA SER A 67 12.55 18.25 -32.17
C SER A 67 12.47 16.76 -31.79
N GLY A 68 11.93 15.94 -32.69
CA GLY A 68 12.28 14.52 -32.81
C GLY A 68 11.12 13.50 -32.74
N PRO A 69 10.62 12.99 -33.89
CA PRO A 69 9.74 11.83 -33.91
C PRO A 69 10.55 10.54 -33.62
N LYS A 70 10.46 10.02 -32.41
CA LYS A 70 11.01 8.70 -32.07
C LYS A 70 10.22 7.61 -32.81
N LYS A 71 10.87 6.97 -33.79
CA LYS A 71 10.39 5.79 -34.54
C LYS A 71 9.82 4.74 -33.56
N LYS A 72 8.48 4.61 -33.51
CA LYS A 72 7.82 3.54 -32.76
C LYS A 72 8.04 2.21 -33.48
N ARG A 73 8.78 1.30 -32.84
CA ARG A 73 8.94 -0.10 -33.23
C ARG A 73 7.56 -0.74 -33.41
N LYS A 74 7.25 -1.16 -34.64
CA LYS A 74 6.04 -1.89 -35.00
C LYS A 74 6.23 -3.37 -34.64
N SER A 75 6.04 -3.71 -33.37
CA SER A 75 5.90 -5.11 -32.90
C SER A 75 5.30 -5.14 -31.50
N ARG A 76 3.97 -5.00 -31.42
CA ARG A 76 3.14 -5.43 -30.28
C ARG A 76 1.64 -5.46 -30.66
N GLY A 77 1.36 -5.92 -31.87
CA GLY A 77 0.02 -5.89 -32.48
C GLY A 77 -0.96 -6.84 -31.81
N ASP A 78 -0.67 -8.13 -31.69
CA ASP A 78 -1.74 -9.08 -31.37
C ASP A 78 -2.09 -9.22 -29.89
N PHE A 79 -1.21 -8.83 -28.97
CA PHE A 79 -1.53 -8.94 -27.54
C PHE A 79 -2.47 -7.83 -27.04
N LYS A 80 -2.49 -6.66 -27.70
CA LYS A 80 -3.39 -5.55 -27.33
C LYS A 80 -4.75 -5.61 -28.02
N LEU A 81 -4.86 -6.30 -29.17
CA LEU A 81 -6.11 -6.37 -29.91
C LEU A 81 -7.15 -7.34 -29.29
N ARG A 82 -6.71 -8.37 -28.56
CA ARG A 82 -7.62 -9.31 -27.88
C ARG A 82 -8.29 -8.74 -26.61
N TYR A 83 -7.74 -7.67 -26.04
CA TYR A 83 -8.26 -6.99 -24.84
C TYR A 83 -8.77 -5.57 -25.16
N ARG A 84 -9.48 -5.41 -26.28
CA ARG A 84 -10.08 -4.12 -26.65
C ARG A 84 -11.33 -3.76 -25.85
N LYS A 85 -11.97 -4.74 -25.21
CA LYS A 85 -13.14 -4.52 -24.38
C LYS A 85 -12.67 -4.05 -23.00
N SER A 86 -13.26 -2.96 -22.52
CA SER A 86 -13.09 -2.55 -21.13
C SER A 86 -13.66 -3.63 -20.21
N PHE A 87 -13.21 -3.66 -18.96
CA PHE A 87 -13.80 -4.55 -17.96
C PHE A 87 -15.33 -4.34 -17.86
N ALA A 88 -15.79 -3.08 -17.95
CA ALA A 88 -17.22 -2.76 -18.00
C ALA A 88 -17.95 -3.42 -19.18
N ALA A 89 -17.37 -3.36 -20.39
CA ALA A 89 -17.96 -4.00 -21.57
C ALA A 89 -18.03 -5.54 -21.41
N LEU A 90 -17.07 -6.15 -20.73
CA LEU A 90 -17.10 -7.59 -20.44
C LEU A 90 -18.19 -7.95 -19.42
N LEU A 91 -18.45 -7.09 -18.42
CA LEU A 91 -19.53 -7.27 -17.46
C LEU A 91 -20.91 -7.14 -18.10
N GLU A 92 -21.10 -6.16 -18.98
CA GLU A 92 -22.34 -5.98 -19.73
C GLU A 92 -22.63 -7.18 -20.63
N GLU A 93 -21.59 -7.71 -21.30
CA GLU A 93 -21.71 -8.92 -22.11
C GLU A 93 -22.08 -10.15 -21.26
N GLU A 94 -21.38 -10.38 -20.14
CA GLU A 94 -21.71 -11.46 -19.21
C GLU A 94 -23.17 -11.35 -18.74
N HIS A 95 -23.61 -10.15 -18.36
CA HIS A 95 -24.97 -9.92 -17.90
C HIS A 95 -26.02 -10.25 -18.97
N MET A 96 -25.71 -10.01 -20.25
CA MET A 96 -26.61 -10.33 -21.36
C MET A 96 -26.61 -11.82 -21.71
N LEU A 97 -25.47 -12.50 -21.57
CA LEU A 97 -25.29 -13.93 -21.86
C LEU A 97 -25.82 -14.84 -20.74
N ASN A 98 -25.63 -14.45 -19.48
CA ASN A 98 -25.92 -15.25 -18.30
C ASN A 98 -26.84 -14.47 -17.34
N LYS A 99 -28.13 -14.41 -17.68
CA LYS A 99 -29.13 -13.69 -16.86
C LYS A 99 -29.49 -14.41 -15.55
N ASP A 100 -29.43 -15.73 -15.55
CA ASP A 100 -29.97 -16.56 -14.47
C ASP A 100 -28.88 -17.23 -13.59
N GLY A 101 -27.60 -16.92 -13.82
CA GLY A 101 -26.46 -17.51 -13.11
C GLY A 101 -25.83 -16.58 -12.06
N PRO A 102 -24.96 -17.11 -11.17
CA PRO A 102 -24.08 -16.28 -10.37
C PRO A 102 -23.16 -15.48 -11.30
N SER A 103 -23.34 -14.16 -11.33
CA SER A 103 -22.55 -13.22 -12.10
C SER A 103 -21.51 -12.57 -11.21
N TYR A 104 -20.63 -11.77 -11.83
CA TYR A 104 -19.67 -10.97 -11.08
C TYR A 104 -20.32 -10.09 -9.98
N ILE A 105 -21.56 -9.65 -10.20
CA ILE A 105 -22.29 -8.77 -9.28
C ILE A 105 -23.00 -9.57 -8.18
N THR A 106 -23.50 -10.77 -8.48
CA THR A 106 -24.28 -11.56 -7.53
C THR A 106 -23.44 -12.53 -6.71
N ALA A 107 -22.21 -12.81 -7.14
CA ALA A 107 -21.24 -13.60 -6.38
C ALA A 107 -20.72 -12.82 -5.15
N CYS A 108 -21.53 -12.77 -4.09
CA CYS A 108 -21.17 -12.17 -2.80
C CYS A 108 -20.88 -13.25 -1.76
N ALA A 109 -19.87 -13.03 -0.92
CA ALA A 109 -19.61 -13.89 0.23
C ALA A 109 -20.73 -13.69 1.29
N PRO A 110 -21.14 -14.75 1.98
CA PRO A 110 -22.09 -14.62 3.09
C PRO A 110 -21.50 -13.77 4.21
N PRO A 111 -22.34 -13.15 5.06
CA PRO A 111 -21.87 -12.39 6.20
C PRO A 111 -21.04 -13.26 7.16
N SER A 112 -20.12 -12.62 7.89
CA SER A 112 -19.29 -13.30 8.89
C SER A 112 -20.16 -13.99 9.93
N LYS A 113 -19.76 -15.21 10.31
CA LYS A 113 -20.37 -15.97 11.41
C LYS A 113 -19.78 -15.61 12.78
N PHE A 114 -18.69 -14.83 12.78
CA PHE A 114 -17.93 -14.49 13.97
C PHE A 114 -18.06 -13.00 14.29
N PRO A 115 -18.04 -12.62 15.58
CA PRO A 115 -18.10 -11.22 15.99
C PRO A 115 -16.86 -10.46 15.54
N ASP A 116 -17.05 -9.16 15.29
CA ASP A 116 -15.97 -8.25 14.91
C ASP A 116 -14.95 -8.13 16.04
N ARG A 117 -13.67 -8.20 15.65
CA ARG A 117 -12.56 -7.93 16.55
C ARG A 117 -12.16 -6.47 16.40
N HIS A 118 -12.27 -5.74 17.49
CA HIS A 118 -11.87 -4.34 17.53
C HIS A 118 -10.37 -4.29 17.83
N PHE A 119 -9.63 -3.55 17.01
CA PHE A 119 -8.22 -3.28 17.21
C PHE A 119 -7.99 -1.78 17.08
N CYS A 120 -7.01 -1.25 17.80
CA CYS A 120 -6.59 0.13 17.60
C CYS A 120 -6.02 0.31 16.18
N ALA A 121 -6.56 1.25 15.40
CA ALA A 121 -6.11 1.52 14.03
C ALA A 121 -4.65 2.03 13.95
N VAL A 122 -4.13 2.58 15.05
CA VAL A 122 -2.76 3.14 15.11
C VAL A 122 -1.74 2.07 15.50
N CYS A 123 -2.01 1.28 16.53
CA CYS A 123 -1.03 0.34 17.09
C CYS A 123 -1.39 -1.15 16.95
N GLY A 124 -2.54 -1.48 16.36
CA GLY A 124 -2.98 -2.87 16.13
C GLY A 124 -3.30 -3.67 17.39
N TYR A 125 -3.31 -3.01 18.56
CA TYR A 125 -3.55 -3.67 19.84
C TYR A 125 -5.06 -3.99 20.02
N PRO A 126 -5.42 -5.20 20.48
CA PRO A 126 -6.81 -5.59 20.74
C PRO A 126 -7.43 -4.89 21.96
#